data_AF-W4GTT8-F1
#
_entry.id   AF-W4GTT8-F1
#
_cell.length_a   1.000
_cell.length_b   1.000
_cell.length_c   1.000
_cell.angle_alpha   90.00
_cell.angle_beta   90.00
_cell.angle_gamma   90.00
#
_symmetry.space_group_name_H-M   'P 1'
#
loop_
_entity.id
_entity.type
_entity.pdbx_description
1 polymer ?
#
loop_
_entity_poly.entity_id
_entity_poly.type
_entity_poly.pdbx_seq_one_letter_code
_entity_poly.pdbx_strand_id
1 'polypeptide(L)'
;MLGSGRRGIGQLALVRQRWRCDVRAIASKPDPSKPIHAVSVKKNVSVQDMHSDQLDTRHLVLPSTNPAWQVTTQSHFEVYANVPPDWTTALESLQVHWDWRFDNVLHLQCALTHFSRYFPNTHHLFPANRASNRSLEWLGDSVLNTCVASYLFQSYPTVQEGQLTQLRSALVNNVVLSQVAMDLALPSAMLLGDSITHAYDHDTALANTMKQTLHASVVEALVGAVLLDQGMVRAIEFANTRVLPKAIQYAKTKPWDPVSEIYRRANAHGFTIRFERYVHGSVYGGVSSRSLGPKLTTTST
;
A
#
# COMPACT_ATOMS: atom_id res chain seq x y z
N MET A 1 5.30 52.16 31.19
CA MET A 1 4.37 51.07 30.83
C MET A 1 4.21 51.02 29.32
N LEU A 2 4.11 49.81 28.77
CA LEU A 2 3.78 49.45 27.38
C LEU A 2 4.91 49.58 26.34
N GLY A 3 5.72 48.51 26.26
CA GLY A 3 6.39 48.12 25.02
C GLY A 3 5.45 47.26 24.16
N SER A 4 5.35 47.54 22.87
CA SER A 4 4.65 46.71 21.88
C SER A 4 5.65 46.18 20.86
N GLY A 5 5.86 44.86 20.92
CA GLY A 5 6.87 44.13 20.16
C GLY A 5 6.62 44.05 18.66
N ARG A 6 7.71 44.15 17.91
CA ARG A 6 7.84 43.64 16.55
C ARG A 6 7.80 42.11 16.62
N ARG A 7 6.73 41.47 16.13
CA ARG A 7 6.74 40.03 15.85
C ARG A 7 7.44 39.82 14.52
N GLY A 8 8.68 39.34 14.59
CA GLY A 8 9.38 38.78 13.44
C GLY A 8 8.64 37.54 12.95
N ILE A 9 8.39 37.49 11.65
CA ILE A 9 7.88 36.32 10.96
C ILE A 9 9.01 35.31 10.95
N GLY A 10 8.96 34.35 11.87
CA GLY A 10 9.90 33.25 11.95
C GLY A 10 9.77 32.38 10.71
N GLN A 11 10.79 32.42 9.86
CA GLN A 11 11.08 31.41 8.87
C GLN A 11 11.10 30.04 9.59
N LEU A 12 10.10 29.20 9.32
CA LEU A 12 10.13 27.78 9.68
C LEU A 12 11.24 27.14 8.85
N ALA A 13 12.46 27.20 9.37
CA ALA A 13 13.58 26.43 8.87
C ALA A 13 13.18 24.96 8.95
N LEU A 14 13.00 24.32 7.79
CA LEU A 14 12.94 22.87 7.68
C LEU A 14 14.26 22.33 8.25
N VAL A 15 14.25 21.96 9.52
CA VAL A 15 15.38 21.29 10.14
C VAL A 15 15.49 19.96 9.42
N ARG A 16 16.51 19.83 8.55
CA ARG A 16 16.97 18.55 8.01
C ARG A 16 17.49 17.71 9.17
N GLN A 17 16.58 17.09 9.93
CA GLN A 17 16.96 16.08 10.90
C GLN A 17 17.40 14.85 10.11
N ARG A 18 18.72 14.72 9.97
CA ARG A 18 19.38 13.47 9.59
C ARG A 18 19.12 12.48 10.72
N TRP A 19 18.06 11.68 10.60
CA TRP A 19 17.83 10.55 11.48
C TRP A 19 18.91 9.50 11.19
N ARG A 20 19.96 9.47 12.02
CA ARG A 20 20.87 8.33 12.08
C ARG A 20 20.23 7.29 12.99
N CYS A 21 19.71 6.22 12.40
CA CYS A 21 19.46 4.99 13.14
C CYS A 21 20.82 4.28 13.28
N ASP A 22 21.46 4.37 14.44
CA ASP A 22 22.70 3.65 14.72
C ASP A 22 22.35 2.17 15.00
N VAL A 23 22.15 1.40 13.93
CA VAL A 23 21.94 -0.04 14.02
C VAL A 23 23.28 -0.74 13.81
N ARG A 24 24.08 -0.85 14.88
CA ARG A 24 25.15 -1.86 14.91
C ARG A 24 24.53 -3.24 15.16
N ALA A 25 23.82 -3.76 14.16
CA ALA A 25 23.51 -5.18 14.08
C ALA A 25 24.59 -5.81 13.20
N ILE A 26 25.51 -6.54 13.82
CA ILE A 26 26.43 -7.44 13.12
C ILE A 26 25.55 -8.57 12.56
N ALA A 27 25.01 -8.39 11.36
CA ALA A 27 24.50 -9.49 10.58
C ALA A 27 25.72 -10.37 10.24
N SER A 28 25.83 -11.52 10.92
CA SER A 28 26.78 -12.55 10.50
C SER A 28 26.45 -12.89 9.04
N LYS A 29 27.41 -12.68 8.13
CA LYS A 29 27.25 -13.04 6.72
C LYS A 29 26.78 -14.50 6.63
N PRO A 30 25.71 -14.81 5.89
CA PRO A 30 25.31 -16.19 5.69
C PRO A 30 26.45 -16.96 4.98
N ASP A 31 26.75 -18.15 5.50
CA ASP A 31 27.76 -19.05 4.96
C ASP A 31 27.36 -19.53 3.55
N PRO A 32 28.10 -19.17 2.49
CA PRO A 32 27.78 -19.51 1.12
C PRO A 32 27.93 -21.01 0.81
N SER A 33 28.47 -21.82 1.73
CA SER A 33 28.72 -23.25 1.55
C SER A 33 27.57 -24.16 2.00
N LYS A 34 26.56 -23.64 2.71
CA LYS A 34 25.39 -24.44 3.08
C LYS A 34 24.43 -24.54 1.90
N PRO A 35 24.12 -25.75 1.39
CA PRO A 35 23.04 -25.90 0.43
C PRO A 35 21.77 -25.42 1.13
N ILE A 36 21.13 -24.39 0.58
CA ILE A 36 19.76 -24.05 0.94
C ILE A 36 18.97 -25.30 0.60
N HIS A 37 18.61 -26.09 1.62
CA HIS A 37 17.72 -27.24 1.45
C HIS A 37 16.60 -26.75 0.54
N ALA A 38 16.41 -27.41 -0.61
CA ALA A 38 15.39 -27.02 -1.58
C ALA A 38 14.07 -26.93 -0.84
N VAL A 39 13.68 -25.72 -0.46
CA VAL A 39 12.49 -25.48 0.34
C VAL A 39 11.35 -25.83 -0.60
N SER A 40 10.73 -26.99 -0.37
CA SER A 40 9.58 -27.43 -1.15
C SER A 40 8.50 -26.36 -1.01
N VAL A 41 8.24 -25.62 -2.09
CA VAL A 41 7.25 -24.56 -2.11
C VAL A 41 5.87 -25.21 -1.97
N LYS A 42 5.27 -25.10 -0.77
CA LYS A 42 3.89 -25.54 -0.55
C LYS A 42 2.95 -24.75 -1.47
N LYS A 43 2.16 -25.44 -2.29
CA LYS A 43 1.18 -24.82 -3.20
C LYS A 43 -0.05 -24.30 -2.45
N ASN A 44 -0.45 -24.98 -1.38
CA ASN A 44 -1.58 -24.62 -0.55
C ASN A 44 -1.09 -24.50 0.89
N VAL A 45 -1.50 -23.42 1.57
CA VAL A 45 -1.20 -23.15 2.97
C VAL A 45 -2.52 -22.78 3.64
N SER A 46 -2.80 -23.32 4.82
CA SER A 46 -3.98 -22.99 5.60
C SER A 46 -3.61 -22.39 6.95
N VAL A 47 -4.62 -21.92 7.70
CA VAL A 47 -4.42 -21.43 9.07
C VAL A 47 -3.82 -22.53 9.97
N GLN A 48 -4.05 -23.81 9.67
CA GLN A 48 -3.45 -24.92 10.41
C GLN A 48 -1.94 -25.08 10.17
N ASP A 49 -1.39 -24.52 9.09
CA ASP A 49 0.06 -24.46 8.85
C ASP A 49 0.75 -23.31 9.62
N MET A 50 -0.01 -22.38 10.21
CA MET A 50 0.55 -21.31 11.03
C MET A 50 1.12 -21.92 12.31
N HIS A 51 2.41 -21.68 12.58
CA HIS A 51 3.00 -22.07 13.84
C HIS A 51 2.41 -21.24 14.99
N SER A 52 2.21 -21.86 16.14
CA SER A 52 1.79 -21.17 17.38
C SER A 52 2.90 -20.28 17.96
N ASP A 53 4.13 -20.42 17.46
CA ASP A 53 5.28 -19.67 17.94
C ASP A 53 5.09 -18.18 17.63
N GLN A 54 5.16 -17.36 18.68
CA GLN A 54 5.09 -15.92 18.50
C GLN A 54 6.37 -15.42 17.84
N LEU A 55 6.21 -14.60 16.81
CA LEU A 55 7.33 -13.82 16.30
C LEU A 55 7.69 -12.76 17.34
N ASP A 56 9.00 -12.60 17.58
CA ASP A 56 9.49 -11.49 18.39
C ASP A 56 8.98 -10.16 17.82
N THR A 57 8.44 -9.30 18.69
CA THR A 57 7.87 -8.01 18.30
C THR A 57 8.86 -7.15 17.51
N ARG A 58 10.17 -7.29 17.78
CA ARG A 58 11.23 -6.60 17.03
C ARG A 58 11.19 -6.94 15.54
N HIS A 59 10.84 -8.17 15.18
CA HIS A 59 10.76 -8.63 13.79
C HIS A 59 9.53 -8.06 13.06
N LEU A 60 8.47 -7.71 13.80
CA LEU A 60 7.29 -7.06 13.21
C LEU A 60 7.58 -5.59 12.84
N VAL A 61 8.43 -4.93 13.62
CA VAL A 61 8.84 -3.53 13.39
C VAL A 61 10.02 -3.44 12.44
N LEU A 62 10.97 -4.37 12.52
CA LEU A 62 12.18 -4.40 11.71
C LEU A 62 12.39 -5.81 11.12
N PRO A 63 11.69 -6.14 10.02
CA PRO A 63 11.73 -7.48 9.44
C PRO A 63 13.14 -7.95 9.10
N SER A 64 14.03 -7.09 8.61
CA SER A 64 15.44 -7.41 8.29
C SER A 64 16.22 -8.14 9.39
N THR A 65 15.80 -8.03 10.65
CA THR A 65 16.45 -8.73 11.76
C THR A 65 16.07 -10.21 11.91
N ASN A 66 15.04 -10.68 11.21
CA ASN A 66 14.64 -12.09 11.22
C ASN A 66 15.31 -12.85 10.05
N PRO A 67 16.31 -13.72 10.30
CA PRO A 67 17.00 -14.42 9.22
C PRO A 67 16.13 -15.48 8.51
N ALA A 68 15.01 -15.91 9.10
CA ALA A 68 14.22 -17.02 8.58
C ALA A 68 13.29 -16.64 7.40
N TRP A 69 12.93 -15.36 7.24
CA TRP A 69 11.98 -14.97 6.18
C TRP A 69 12.66 -14.62 4.85
N GLN A 70 13.96 -14.29 4.84
CA GLN A 70 14.64 -13.84 3.63
C GLN A 70 15.10 -15.04 2.80
N VAL A 71 14.20 -15.50 1.93
CA VAL A 71 14.45 -16.66 1.04
C VAL A 71 15.16 -16.25 -0.26
N THR A 72 15.09 -14.96 -0.63
CA THR A 72 15.66 -14.44 -1.88
C THR A 72 17.08 -13.91 -1.63
N THR A 73 18.05 -14.40 -2.40
CA THR A 73 19.44 -13.89 -2.42
C THR A 73 19.72 -13.17 -3.73
N GLN A 74 20.75 -12.30 -3.74
CA GLN A 74 21.17 -11.57 -4.94
C GLN A 74 21.49 -12.48 -6.12
N SER A 75 22.21 -13.59 -5.86
CA SER A 75 22.57 -14.58 -6.87
C SER A 75 21.36 -15.21 -7.55
N HIS A 76 20.32 -15.56 -6.79
CA HIS A 76 19.11 -16.12 -7.40
C HIS A 76 18.35 -15.09 -8.22
N PHE A 77 18.30 -13.84 -7.76
CA PHE A 77 17.64 -12.77 -8.49
C PHE A 77 18.29 -12.55 -9.87
N GLU A 78 19.63 -12.44 -9.91
CA GLU A 78 20.37 -12.21 -11.15
C GLU A 78 20.22 -13.35 -12.17
N VAL A 79 20.23 -14.60 -11.70
CA VAL A 79 20.09 -15.79 -12.57
C VAL A 79 18.73 -15.84 -13.26
N TYR A 80 17.65 -15.47 -12.58
CA TYR A 80 16.29 -15.69 -13.08
C TYR A 80 15.57 -14.44 -13.58
N ALA A 81 15.96 -13.24 -13.14
CA ALA A 81 15.29 -12.00 -13.54
C ALA A 81 15.73 -11.49 -14.93
N ASN A 82 16.84 -12.00 -15.48
CA ASN A 82 17.41 -11.55 -16.77
C ASN A 82 17.48 -10.02 -16.85
N VAL A 83 18.33 -9.44 -15.99
CA VAL A 83 18.39 -7.99 -15.74
C VAL A 83 19.06 -7.25 -16.91
N PRO A 84 18.47 -6.15 -17.43
CA PRO A 84 19.12 -5.31 -18.43
C PRO A 84 20.41 -4.67 -17.90
N PRO A 85 21.48 -4.53 -18.71
CA PRO A 85 22.78 -4.01 -18.26
C PRO A 85 22.75 -2.59 -17.68
N ASP A 86 21.83 -1.75 -18.16
CA ASP A 86 21.65 -0.35 -17.78
C ASP A 86 20.72 -0.16 -16.56
N TRP A 87 20.07 -1.23 -16.09
CA TRP A 87 19.05 -1.14 -15.05
C TRP A 87 19.61 -0.61 -13.73
N THR A 88 20.83 -1.00 -13.36
CA THR A 88 21.50 -0.50 -12.14
C THR A 88 21.61 1.03 -12.11
N THR A 89 21.88 1.65 -13.26
CA THR A 89 21.96 3.12 -13.38
C THR A 89 20.59 3.76 -13.24
N ALA A 90 19.54 3.12 -13.77
CA ALA A 90 18.17 3.57 -13.59
C ALA A 90 17.75 3.53 -12.11
N LEU A 91 18.09 2.44 -11.40
CA LEU A 91 17.83 2.31 -9.96
C LEU A 91 18.54 3.39 -9.14
N GLU A 92 19.80 3.68 -9.45
CA GLU A 92 20.55 4.76 -8.78
C GLU A 92 19.90 6.13 -9.02
N SER A 93 19.48 6.39 -10.26
CA SER A 93 18.80 7.63 -10.65
C SER A 93 17.48 7.81 -9.89
N LEU A 94 16.70 6.73 -9.75
CA LEU A 94 15.47 6.74 -8.97
C LEU A 94 15.71 7.05 -7.49
N GLN A 95 16.68 6.38 -6.88
CA GLN A 95 17.04 6.66 -5.50
C GLN A 95 17.50 8.13 -5.31
N VAL A 96 18.16 8.73 -6.32
CA VAL A 96 18.57 10.15 -6.26
C VAL A 96 17.34 11.03 -6.33
N HIS A 97 16.45 10.75 -7.27
CA HIS A 97 15.20 11.48 -7.49
C HIS A 97 14.32 11.50 -6.24
N TRP A 98 14.25 10.40 -5.50
CA TRP A 98 13.44 10.31 -4.28
C TRP A 98 14.10 10.90 -3.04
N ASP A 99 15.39 11.24 -3.12
CA ASP A 99 16.23 11.51 -1.95
C ASP A 99 16.09 10.39 -0.90
N TRP A 100 16.17 9.13 -1.37
CA TRP A 100 16.00 7.94 -0.56
C TRP A 100 16.92 6.82 -1.05
N ARG A 101 17.77 6.32 -0.17
CA ARG A 101 18.72 5.23 -0.46
C ARG A 101 18.29 3.95 0.23
N PHE A 102 18.40 2.83 -0.47
CA PHE A 102 18.24 1.50 0.10
C PHE A 102 19.59 1.00 0.62
N ASP A 103 19.58 0.34 1.78
CA ASP A 103 20.75 -0.33 2.34
C ASP A 103 21.02 -1.63 1.56
N ASN A 104 19.95 -2.36 1.23
CA ASN A 104 19.97 -3.53 0.36
C ASN A 104 19.09 -3.30 -0.88
N VAL A 105 19.76 -3.00 -2.00
CA VAL A 105 19.14 -2.72 -3.30
C VAL A 105 18.31 -3.90 -3.81
N LEU A 106 18.54 -5.13 -3.35
CA LEU A 106 17.74 -6.30 -3.70
C LEU A 106 16.24 -6.08 -3.41
N HIS A 107 15.89 -5.40 -2.31
CA HIS A 107 14.49 -5.13 -1.99
C HIS A 107 13.83 -4.22 -3.04
N LEU A 108 14.56 -3.20 -3.51
CA LEU A 108 14.12 -2.33 -4.59
C LEU A 108 14.01 -3.09 -5.92
N GLN A 109 14.98 -3.96 -6.21
CA GLN A 109 14.96 -4.80 -7.42
C GLN A 109 13.73 -5.71 -7.44
N CYS A 110 13.42 -6.38 -6.32
CA CYS A 110 12.22 -7.20 -6.18
C CYS A 110 10.94 -6.36 -6.35
N ALA A 111 10.87 -5.16 -5.76
CA ALA A 111 9.69 -4.28 -5.86
C ALA A 111 9.39 -3.84 -7.30
N LEU A 112 10.43 -3.66 -8.11
CA LEU A 112 10.32 -3.25 -9.51
C LEU A 112 10.17 -4.43 -10.48
N THR A 113 10.24 -5.68 -9.99
CA THR A 113 10.15 -6.87 -10.84
C THR A 113 8.77 -7.50 -10.75
N HIS A 114 8.01 -7.43 -11.84
CA HIS A 114 6.71 -8.09 -11.91
C HIS A 114 6.86 -9.60 -11.98
N PHE A 115 5.95 -10.33 -11.34
CA PHE A 115 5.96 -11.79 -11.30
C PHE A 115 6.00 -12.46 -12.68
N SER A 116 5.45 -11.83 -13.73
CA SER A 116 5.52 -12.36 -15.10
C SER A 116 6.95 -12.54 -15.61
N ARG A 117 7.94 -11.85 -15.03
CA ARG A 117 9.35 -11.98 -15.40
C ARG A 117 9.90 -13.39 -15.15
N TYR A 118 9.29 -14.13 -14.22
CA TYR A 118 9.72 -15.47 -13.81
C TYR A 118 8.91 -16.62 -14.47
N PHE A 119 8.21 -16.39 -15.59
CA PHE A 119 7.55 -17.45 -16.37
C PHE A 119 8.33 -17.76 -17.67
N PRO A 120 8.28 -19.00 -18.22
CA PRO A 120 7.33 -20.08 -17.91
C PRO A 120 7.81 -21.20 -16.95
N ASN A 121 9.11 -21.34 -16.65
CA ASN A 121 9.67 -22.60 -16.12
C ASN A 121 10.28 -22.58 -14.71
N THR A 122 10.09 -21.53 -13.91
CA THR A 122 10.90 -21.29 -12.69
C THR A 122 10.18 -21.48 -11.35
N HIS A 123 8.87 -21.71 -11.35
CA HIS A 123 8.07 -21.68 -10.12
C HIS A 123 8.29 -22.87 -9.15
N HIS A 124 8.91 -23.96 -9.61
CA HIS A 124 9.20 -25.14 -8.79
C HIS A 124 10.62 -25.18 -8.23
N LEU A 125 11.53 -24.42 -8.83
CA LEU A 125 12.95 -24.40 -8.48
C LEU A 125 13.31 -23.17 -7.63
N PHE A 126 12.49 -22.13 -7.67
CA PHE A 126 12.76 -20.86 -7.02
C PHE A 126 11.45 -20.21 -6.52
N PRO A 127 11.42 -19.62 -5.32
CA PRO A 127 10.25 -18.91 -4.79
C PRO A 127 10.03 -17.57 -5.51
N ALA A 128 9.63 -17.62 -6.79
CA ALA A 128 9.43 -16.46 -7.65
C ALA A 128 8.51 -15.39 -7.04
N ASN A 129 7.47 -15.79 -6.30
CA ASN A 129 6.59 -14.84 -5.59
C ASN A 129 7.31 -13.99 -4.54
N ARG A 130 8.38 -14.50 -3.93
CA ARG A 130 9.19 -13.80 -2.90
C ARG A 130 10.29 -12.94 -3.51
N ALA A 131 10.62 -13.16 -4.78
CA ALA A 131 11.57 -12.37 -5.54
C ALA A 131 10.89 -11.35 -6.46
N SER A 132 9.57 -11.46 -6.64
CA SER A 132 8.76 -10.48 -7.35
C SER A 132 8.10 -9.48 -6.41
N ASN A 133 7.54 -8.45 -7.02
CA ASN A 133 6.76 -7.42 -6.36
C ASN A 133 5.53 -7.95 -5.63
N ARG A 134 5.01 -9.14 -5.96
CA ARG A 134 3.74 -9.66 -5.42
C ARG A 134 3.73 -9.83 -3.90
N SER A 135 4.79 -10.39 -3.31
CA SER A 135 4.84 -10.51 -1.84
C SER A 135 5.04 -9.16 -1.15
N LEU A 136 5.75 -8.24 -1.82
CA LEU A 136 6.02 -6.90 -1.32
C LEU A 136 4.78 -6.01 -1.41
N GLU A 137 4.02 -6.13 -2.48
CA GLU A 137 2.72 -5.48 -2.72
C GLU A 137 1.78 -5.81 -1.57
N TRP A 138 1.58 -7.10 -1.29
CA TRP A 138 0.74 -7.56 -0.19
C TRP A 138 1.16 -6.96 1.17
N LEU A 139 2.46 -6.92 1.45
CA LEU A 139 2.99 -6.36 2.69
C LEU A 139 2.84 -4.83 2.73
N GLY A 140 3.18 -4.16 1.63
CA GLY A 140 3.21 -2.72 1.51
C GLY A 140 1.83 -2.08 1.46
N ASP A 141 0.83 -2.75 0.87
CA ASP A 141 -0.58 -2.32 0.92
C ASP A 141 -1.06 -2.19 2.38
N SER A 142 -0.71 -3.15 3.24
CA SER A 142 -1.06 -3.11 4.66
C SER A 142 -0.40 -1.92 5.38
N VAL A 143 0.87 -1.64 5.08
CA VAL A 143 1.61 -0.50 5.65
C VAL A 143 1.04 0.83 5.15
N LEU A 144 0.77 0.94 3.84
CA LEU A 144 0.21 2.14 3.23
C LEU A 144 -1.18 2.44 3.80
N ASN A 145 -2.04 1.44 3.91
CA ASN A 145 -3.36 1.57 4.55
C ASN A 145 -3.25 2.01 6.01
N THR A 146 -2.27 1.49 6.76
CA THR A 146 -2.01 1.90 8.14
C THR A 146 -1.60 3.36 8.22
N CYS A 147 -0.68 3.79 7.34
CA CYS A 147 -0.23 5.18 7.25
C CYS A 147 -1.39 6.13 6.92
N VAL A 148 -2.21 5.79 5.91
CA VAL A 148 -3.35 6.62 5.49
C VAL A 148 -4.43 6.65 6.57
N ALA A 149 -4.76 5.52 7.19
CA ALA A 149 -5.74 5.47 8.27
C ALA A 149 -5.31 6.31 9.47
N SER A 150 -4.04 6.21 9.88
CA SER A 150 -3.47 7.01 10.96
C SER A 150 -3.47 8.50 10.64
N TYR A 151 -3.10 8.88 9.41
CA TYR A 151 -3.16 10.27 8.94
C TYR A 151 -4.58 10.83 8.99
N LEU A 152 -5.56 10.08 8.46
CA LEU A 152 -6.96 10.53 8.42
C LEU A 152 -7.56 10.64 9.81
N PHE A 153 -7.30 9.66 10.69
CA PHE A 153 -7.79 9.67 12.07
C PHE A 153 -7.31 10.90 12.85
N GLN A 154 -6.04 11.27 12.69
CA GLN A 154 -5.43 12.42 13.36
C GLN A 154 -5.82 13.75 12.72
N SER A 155 -5.96 13.80 11.40
CA SER A 155 -6.25 15.04 10.66
C SER A 155 -7.74 15.43 10.73
N TYR A 156 -8.63 14.46 10.91
CA TYR A 156 -10.08 14.66 10.84
C TYR A 156 -10.81 14.05 12.05
N PRO A 157 -10.54 14.53 13.28
CA PRO A 157 -11.06 13.91 14.52
C PRO A 157 -12.58 14.01 14.67
N THR A 158 -13.25 14.88 13.92
CA THR A 158 -14.70 15.09 13.97
C THR A 158 -15.46 14.38 12.86
N VAL A 159 -14.76 13.65 11.98
CA VAL A 159 -15.34 12.97 10.82
C VAL A 159 -15.73 11.54 11.20
N GLN A 160 -16.87 11.06 10.69
CA GLN A 160 -17.38 9.72 11.01
C GLN A 160 -16.58 8.63 10.30
N GLU A 161 -16.54 7.42 10.87
CA GLU A 161 -15.82 6.27 10.33
C GLU A 161 -16.13 6.02 8.85
N GLY A 162 -17.41 6.05 8.44
CA GLY A 162 -17.78 5.78 7.04
C GLY A 162 -17.18 6.78 6.05
N GLN A 163 -17.05 8.05 6.46
CA GLN A 163 -16.39 9.09 5.67
C GLN A 163 -14.87 8.89 5.66
N LEU A 164 -14.26 8.52 6.78
CA LEU A 164 -12.83 8.19 6.85
C LEU A 164 -12.48 6.99 5.95
N THR A 165 -13.33 5.96 5.95
CA THR A 165 -13.19 4.79 5.06
C THR A 165 -13.29 5.20 3.59
N GLN A 166 -14.24 6.07 3.23
CA GLN A 166 -14.36 6.60 1.86
C GLN A 166 -13.12 7.41 1.46
N LEU A 167 -12.62 8.28 2.35
CA LEU A 167 -11.41 9.07 2.12
C LEU A 167 -10.18 8.16 1.94
N ARG A 168 -10.04 7.13 2.78
CA ARG A 168 -8.95 6.15 2.66
C ARG A 168 -8.98 5.48 1.29
N SER A 169 -10.11 4.92 0.87
CA SER A 169 -10.25 4.27 -0.44
C SER A 169 -10.02 5.24 -1.61
N ALA A 170 -10.36 6.51 -1.46
CA ALA A 170 -10.06 7.53 -2.47
C ALA A 170 -8.57 7.86 -2.58
N LEU A 171 -7.78 7.66 -1.52
CA LEU A 171 -6.34 7.91 -1.51
C LEU A 171 -5.50 6.73 -2.00
N VAL A 172 -5.95 5.49 -1.78
CA VAL A 172 -5.16 4.28 -2.08
C VAL A 172 -5.75 3.42 -3.22
N ASN A 173 -6.54 4.01 -4.12
CA ASN A 173 -7.03 3.26 -5.30
C ASN A 173 -6.00 3.25 -6.44
N ASN A 174 -6.14 2.26 -7.34
CA ASN A 174 -5.20 2.05 -8.45
C ASN A 174 -5.03 3.27 -9.36
N VAL A 175 -6.08 4.07 -9.58
CA VAL A 175 -5.99 5.26 -10.44
C VAL A 175 -5.06 6.31 -9.79
N VAL A 176 -5.25 6.56 -8.50
CA VAL A 176 -4.43 7.49 -7.73
C VAL A 176 -3.00 6.97 -7.60
N LEU A 177 -2.83 5.72 -7.17
CA LEU A 177 -1.49 5.14 -7.00
C LEU A 177 -0.74 4.99 -8.32
N SER A 178 -1.43 4.75 -9.44
CA SER A 178 -0.82 4.82 -10.76
C SER A 178 -0.24 6.19 -11.05
N GLN A 179 -0.93 7.26 -10.67
CA GLN A 179 -0.43 8.61 -10.88
C GLN A 179 0.74 8.94 -9.94
N VAL A 180 0.72 8.43 -8.71
CA VAL A 180 1.87 8.48 -7.81
C VAL A 180 3.08 7.74 -8.40
N ALA A 181 2.87 6.60 -9.05
CA ALA A 181 3.95 5.85 -9.70
C ALA A 181 4.63 6.65 -10.82
N MET A 182 3.85 7.40 -11.60
CA MET A 182 4.37 8.30 -12.63
C MET A 182 5.24 9.40 -12.02
N ASP A 183 4.79 10.04 -10.93
CA ASP A 183 5.54 11.07 -10.22
C ASP A 183 6.85 10.54 -9.61
N LEU A 184 6.84 9.28 -9.18
CA LEU A 184 8.01 8.57 -8.68
C LEU A 184 8.89 8.02 -9.81
N ALA A 185 8.54 8.21 -11.08
CA ALA A 185 9.25 7.69 -12.25
C ALA A 185 9.46 6.16 -12.24
N LEU A 186 8.56 5.41 -11.59
CA LEU A 186 8.67 3.95 -11.47
C LEU A 186 8.55 3.19 -12.81
N PRO A 187 7.64 3.57 -13.75
CA PRO A 187 7.40 2.77 -14.95
C PRO A 187 8.64 2.50 -15.81
N SER A 188 9.56 3.46 -15.91
CA SER A 188 10.79 3.31 -16.70
C SER A 188 11.78 2.28 -16.15
N ALA A 189 11.63 1.87 -14.88
CA ALA A 189 12.50 0.89 -14.25
C ALA A 189 11.78 -0.44 -13.93
N MET A 190 10.53 -0.60 -14.34
CA MET A 190 9.78 -1.84 -14.10
C MET A 190 10.28 -2.96 -15.01
N LEU A 191 10.59 -4.12 -14.43
CA LEU A 191 10.91 -5.33 -15.18
C LEU A 191 9.65 -6.17 -15.37
N LEU A 192 9.23 -6.28 -16.63
CA LEU A 192 8.07 -7.06 -17.05
C LEU A 192 8.51 -8.30 -17.84
N GLY A 193 7.65 -9.31 -17.87
CA GLY A 193 7.82 -10.47 -18.74
C GLY A 193 7.28 -10.16 -20.12
N ASP A 194 7.84 -10.78 -21.16
CA ASP A 194 7.55 -10.43 -22.56
C ASP A 194 6.05 -10.38 -22.87
N SER A 195 5.26 -11.32 -22.35
CA SER A 195 3.81 -11.35 -22.54
C SER A 195 3.08 -10.10 -22.04
N ILE A 196 3.54 -9.53 -20.92
CA ILE A 196 2.97 -8.31 -20.34
C ILE A 196 3.53 -7.07 -21.05
N THR A 197 4.81 -7.06 -21.42
CA THR A 197 5.43 -5.93 -22.14
C THR A 197 4.68 -5.63 -23.44
N HIS A 198 4.36 -6.65 -24.24
CA HIS A 198 3.60 -6.45 -25.48
C HIS A 198 2.23 -5.83 -25.21
N ALA A 199 1.51 -6.29 -24.18
CA ALA A 199 0.22 -5.72 -23.80
C ALA A 199 0.34 -4.30 -23.22
N TYR A 200 1.48 -3.99 -22.58
CA TYR A 200 1.76 -2.69 -21.97
C TYR A 200 1.90 -1.60 -23.03
N ASP A 201 2.53 -1.87 -24.16
CA ASP A 201 2.76 -0.83 -25.18
C ASP A 201 1.51 -0.46 -25.99
N HIS A 202 0.41 -1.21 -25.85
CA HIS A 202 -0.85 -0.88 -26.51
C HIS A 202 -1.55 0.31 -25.84
N ASP A 203 -2.22 1.14 -26.64
CA ASP A 203 -3.11 2.21 -26.17
C ASP A 203 -4.58 1.79 -26.31
N THR A 204 -4.96 0.78 -25.52
CA THR A 204 -6.36 0.34 -25.42
C THR A 204 -6.88 0.57 -24.01
N ALA A 205 -8.20 0.67 -23.83
CA ALA A 205 -8.80 0.80 -22.50
C ALA A 205 -8.39 -0.34 -21.55
N LEU A 206 -8.25 -1.57 -22.07
CA LEU A 206 -7.78 -2.72 -21.32
C LEU A 206 -6.30 -2.57 -20.91
N ALA A 207 -5.43 -2.18 -21.84
CA ALA A 207 -4.02 -1.94 -21.55
C ALA A 207 -3.83 -0.81 -20.52
N ASN A 208 -4.61 0.27 -20.62
CA ASN A 208 -4.56 1.38 -19.67
C ASN A 208 -5.03 0.97 -18.26
N THR A 209 -6.06 0.12 -18.16
CA THR A 209 -6.48 -0.45 -16.87
C THR A 209 -5.40 -1.37 -16.28
N MET A 210 -4.75 -2.19 -17.13
CA MET A 210 -3.64 -3.04 -16.72
C MET A 210 -2.44 -2.20 -16.23
N LYS A 211 -2.07 -1.13 -16.94
CA LYS A 211 -1.02 -0.18 -16.52
C LYS A 211 -1.31 0.37 -15.13
N GLN A 212 -2.55 0.82 -14.90
CA GLN A 212 -2.94 1.37 -13.59
C GLN A 212 -2.73 0.37 -12.47
N THR A 213 -3.15 -0.89 -12.67
CA THR A 213 -2.93 -1.96 -11.69
C THR A 213 -1.44 -2.23 -11.48
N LEU A 214 -0.66 -2.40 -12.55
CA LEU A 214 0.78 -2.65 -12.46
C LEU A 214 1.52 -1.53 -11.73
N HIS A 215 1.20 -0.28 -12.04
CA HIS A 215 1.80 0.89 -11.40
C HIS A 215 1.45 0.99 -9.92
N ALA A 216 0.18 0.76 -9.57
CA ALA A 216 -0.28 0.76 -8.18
C ALA A 216 0.42 -0.32 -7.36
N SER A 217 0.47 -1.56 -7.87
CA SER A 217 1.16 -2.69 -7.23
C SER A 217 2.64 -2.39 -6.98
N VAL A 218 3.31 -1.67 -7.89
CA VAL A 218 4.73 -1.30 -7.71
C VAL A 218 4.91 -0.22 -6.65
N VAL A 219 3.98 0.74 -6.51
CA VAL A 219 4.01 1.72 -5.40
C VAL A 219 3.84 1.02 -4.05
N GLU A 220 2.90 0.10 -3.94
CA GLU A 220 2.69 -0.71 -2.73
C GLU A 220 3.93 -1.57 -2.45
N ALA A 221 4.44 -2.26 -3.47
CA ALA A 221 5.66 -3.06 -3.34
C ALA A 221 6.88 -2.24 -2.92
N LEU A 222 6.99 -0.99 -3.36
CA LEU A 222 8.06 -0.08 -2.94
C LEU A 222 7.96 0.26 -1.44
N VAL A 223 6.76 0.52 -0.93
CA VAL A 223 6.53 0.71 0.52
C VAL A 223 6.90 -0.56 1.29
N GLY A 224 6.51 -1.73 0.78
CA GLY A 224 6.90 -3.03 1.35
C GLY A 224 8.42 -3.24 1.35
N ALA A 225 9.11 -2.86 0.28
CA ALA A 225 10.56 -2.95 0.18
C ALA A 225 11.27 -2.05 1.19
N VAL A 226 10.79 -0.82 1.41
CA VAL A 226 11.34 0.08 2.44
C VAL A 226 11.14 -0.52 3.83
N LEU A 227 9.99 -1.15 4.10
CA LEU A 227 9.75 -1.84 5.38
C LEU A 227 10.77 -2.95 5.61
N LEU A 228 11.02 -3.79 4.60
CA LEU A 228 11.96 -4.90 4.73
C LEU A 228 13.41 -4.42 4.89
N ASP A 229 13.76 -3.32 4.21
CA ASP A 229 15.11 -2.75 4.24
C ASP A 229 15.40 -2.01 5.55
N GLN A 230 14.51 -1.10 5.96
CA GLN A 230 14.78 -0.07 6.98
C GLN A 230 13.79 -0.07 8.15
N GLY A 231 12.79 -0.94 8.12
CA GLY A 231 11.79 -1.09 9.17
C GLY A 231 10.59 -0.13 9.07
N MET A 232 9.64 -0.33 9.97
CA MET A 232 8.31 0.27 9.97
C MET A 232 8.34 1.79 10.03
N VAL A 233 9.19 2.37 10.88
CA VAL A 233 9.28 3.83 11.03
C VAL A 233 9.66 4.49 9.70
N ARG A 234 10.66 3.92 9.01
CA ARG A 234 11.15 4.43 7.72
C ARG A 234 10.14 4.18 6.60
N ALA A 235 9.42 3.07 6.62
CA ALA A 235 8.34 2.81 5.66
C ALA A 235 7.18 3.81 5.81
N ILE A 236 6.76 4.12 7.04
CA ILE A 236 5.74 5.14 7.31
C ILE A 236 6.24 6.52 6.90
N GLU A 237 7.50 6.87 7.18
CA GLU A 237 8.10 8.13 6.74
C GLU A 237 8.11 8.25 5.21
N PHE A 238 8.52 7.19 4.50
CA PHE A 238 8.49 7.15 3.05
C PHE A 238 7.08 7.34 2.50
N ALA A 239 6.10 6.59 3.01
CA ALA A 239 4.71 6.71 2.62
C ALA A 239 4.18 8.13 2.89
N ASN A 240 4.43 8.71 4.06
CA ASN A 240 3.97 10.04 4.44
C ASN A 240 4.63 11.18 3.64
N THR A 241 5.88 11.01 3.19
CA THR A 241 6.66 12.09 2.56
C THR A 241 6.74 11.99 1.03
N ARG A 242 6.58 10.79 0.45
CA ARG A 242 6.71 10.55 -1.00
C ARG A 242 5.42 10.08 -1.66
N VAL A 243 4.60 9.30 -0.96
CA VAL A 243 3.37 8.72 -1.53
C VAL A 243 2.14 9.57 -1.20
N LEU A 244 1.87 9.80 0.08
CA LEU A 244 0.64 10.40 0.58
C LEU A 244 0.37 11.83 0.07
N PRO A 245 1.36 12.75 -0.02
CA PRO A 245 1.11 14.10 -0.52
C PRO A 245 0.63 14.08 -1.98
N LYS A 246 1.20 13.17 -2.79
CA LYS A 246 0.81 12.96 -4.19
C LYS A 246 -0.55 12.27 -4.29
N ALA A 247 -0.80 11.28 -3.44
CA ALA A 247 -2.11 10.62 -3.36
C ALA A 247 -3.22 11.64 -3.05
N ILE A 248 -3.00 12.54 -2.09
CA ILE A 248 -3.94 13.64 -1.75
C ILE A 248 -4.14 14.58 -2.94
N GLN A 249 -3.08 14.91 -3.67
CA GLN A 249 -3.16 15.78 -4.85
C GLN A 249 -4.05 15.19 -5.96
N TYR A 250 -4.00 13.87 -6.18
CA TYR A 250 -4.74 13.20 -7.25
C TYR A 250 -6.10 12.65 -6.83
N ALA A 251 -6.32 12.45 -5.53
CA ALA A 251 -7.56 11.88 -5.02
C ALA A 251 -8.77 12.75 -5.38
N LYS A 252 -9.81 12.08 -5.86
CA LYS A 252 -11.13 12.66 -6.11
C LYS A 252 -12.14 11.93 -5.27
N THR A 253 -12.87 12.65 -4.43
CA THR A 253 -13.91 12.08 -3.57
C THR A 253 -15.28 12.52 -4.03
N LYS A 254 -16.19 11.57 -4.24
CA LYS A 254 -17.62 11.87 -4.34
C LYS A 254 -18.12 12.28 -2.94
N PRO A 255 -19.05 13.25 -2.81
CA PRO A 255 -19.71 13.53 -1.55
C PRO A 255 -20.28 12.25 -0.92
N TRP A 256 -20.08 12.07 0.38
CA TRP A 256 -20.61 10.93 1.11
C TRP A 256 -22.15 10.95 1.09
N ASP A 257 -22.76 9.84 0.67
CA ASP A 257 -24.20 9.67 0.66
C ASP A 257 -24.60 8.54 1.63
N PRO A 258 -25.07 8.88 2.84
CA PRO A 258 -25.43 7.89 3.85
C PRO A 258 -26.63 7.02 3.44
N VAL A 259 -27.53 7.53 2.59
CA VAL A 259 -28.73 6.80 2.16
C VAL A 259 -28.32 5.67 1.21
N SER A 260 -27.50 5.99 0.21
CA SER A 260 -26.94 4.98 -0.70
C SER A 260 -26.07 3.95 0.03
N GLU A 261 -25.33 4.35 1.06
CA GLU A 261 -24.51 3.44 1.88
C GLU A 261 -25.37 2.44 2.66
N ILE A 262 -26.39 2.91 3.37
CA ILE A 262 -27.35 2.06 4.08
C ILE A 262 -28.04 1.10 3.11
N TYR A 263 -28.49 1.61 1.97
CA TYR A 263 -29.14 0.78 0.95
C TYR A 263 -28.23 -0.34 0.44
N ARG A 264 -26.96 0.00 0.12
CA ARG A 264 -25.97 -0.99 -0.35
C ARG A 264 -25.67 -2.06 0.69
N ARG A 265 -25.45 -1.66 1.96
CA ARG A 265 -25.15 -2.59 3.05
C ARG A 265 -26.32 -3.51 3.35
N ALA A 266 -27.53 -2.97 3.37
CA ALA A 266 -28.73 -3.76 3.60
C ALA A 266 -28.92 -4.82 2.53
N ASN A 267 -28.82 -4.44 1.25
CA ASN A 267 -28.92 -5.39 0.14
C ASN A 267 -27.83 -6.46 0.18
N ALA A 268 -26.59 -6.10 0.55
CA ALA A 268 -25.50 -7.08 0.69
C ALA A 268 -25.78 -8.14 1.77
N HIS A 269 -26.63 -7.82 2.76
CA HIS A 269 -27.09 -8.74 3.79
C HIS A 269 -28.50 -9.30 3.53
N GLY A 270 -29.05 -9.13 2.31
CA GLY A 270 -30.36 -9.64 1.93
C GLY A 270 -31.56 -8.82 2.43
N PHE A 271 -31.34 -7.64 3.01
CA PHE A 271 -32.40 -6.75 3.45
C PHE A 271 -32.78 -5.73 2.37
N THR A 272 -34.07 -5.63 2.05
CA THR A 272 -34.58 -4.56 1.18
C THR A 272 -35.05 -3.38 2.03
N ILE A 273 -34.44 -2.22 1.86
CA ILE A 273 -34.84 -0.98 2.57
C ILE A 273 -35.68 -0.10 1.64
N ARG A 274 -36.81 0.41 2.15
CA ARG A 274 -37.56 1.51 1.55
C ARG A 274 -37.51 2.73 2.47
N PHE A 275 -37.31 3.90 1.87
CA PHE A 275 -37.39 5.17 2.58
C PHE A 275 -38.73 5.83 2.27
N GLU A 276 -39.52 6.11 3.30
CA GLU A 276 -40.78 6.85 3.16
C GLU A 276 -40.57 8.31 3.60
N ARG A 277 -40.98 9.26 2.75
CA ARG A 277 -40.89 10.68 3.07
C ARG A 277 -42.05 11.09 3.97
N TYR A 278 -41.77 11.39 5.23
CA TYR A 278 -42.77 11.94 6.14
C TYR A 278 -42.86 13.47 5.96
N VAL A 279 -44.00 13.97 5.49
CA VAL A 279 -44.29 15.40 5.47
C VAL A 279 -45.06 15.72 6.74
N HIS A 280 -44.45 16.49 7.66
CA HIS A 280 -45.18 16.99 8.83
C HIS A 280 -46.23 17.99 8.33
N GLY A 281 -47.50 17.60 8.38
CA GLY A 281 -48.60 18.50 8.04
C GLY A 281 -48.62 19.69 8.98
N SER A 282 -48.66 20.91 8.42
CA SER A 282 -49.12 22.08 9.16
C SER A 282 -50.53 21.77 9.67
N VAL A 283 -50.69 21.76 10.99
CA VAL A 283 -51.95 21.44 11.65
C VAL A 283 -52.94 22.59 11.44
N TYR A 284 -53.87 22.41 10.51
CA TYR A 284 -55.20 22.98 10.58
C TYR A 284 -56.21 21.87 10.27
N GLY A 285 -57.01 21.51 11.27
CA GLY A 285 -58.10 20.53 11.16
C GLY A 285 -57.73 19.18 11.75
N GLY A 286 -58.37 18.83 12.87
CA GLY A 286 -57.96 17.71 13.71
C GLY A 286 -58.15 16.33 13.10
N VAL A 287 -57.31 15.40 13.55
CA VAL A 287 -57.68 14.08 14.12
C VAL A 287 -56.37 13.32 14.43
N SER A 288 -56.22 12.94 15.70
CA SER A 288 -55.40 11.84 16.24
C SER A 288 -53.92 11.75 15.83
N SER A 289 -53.04 12.26 16.68
CA SER A 289 -51.63 11.88 16.77
C SER A 289 -51.48 10.38 17.10
N ARG A 290 -50.96 9.59 16.15
CA ARG A 290 -50.25 8.33 16.47
C ARG A 290 -48.77 8.52 16.13
N SER A 291 -47.95 8.60 17.17
CA SER A 291 -46.49 8.53 17.04
C SER A 291 -46.11 7.13 16.55
N LEU A 292 -45.69 7.02 15.29
CA LEU A 292 -45.04 5.84 14.76
C LEU A 292 -43.59 6.22 14.47
N GLY A 293 -42.68 5.74 15.33
CA GLY A 293 -41.24 5.78 15.06
C GLY A 293 -40.89 4.96 13.80
N PRO A 294 -39.65 5.08 13.29
CA PRO A 294 -39.24 4.42 12.07
C PRO A 294 -39.39 2.89 12.22
N LYS A 295 -40.22 2.29 11.35
CA LYS A 295 -40.34 0.83 11.24
C LYS A 295 -39.38 0.32 10.18
N LEU A 296 -38.36 -0.41 10.61
CA LEU A 296 -37.59 -1.32 9.75
C LEU A 296 -38.47 -2.53 9.45
N THR A 297 -38.98 -2.63 8.22
CA THR A 297 -39.61 -3.85 7.73
C THR A 297 -38.54 -4.77 7.16
N THR A 298 -38.17 -5.79 7.93
CA THR A 298 -37.34 -6.90 7.46
C THR A 298 -38.22 -7.90 6.73
N THR A 299 -38.12 -7.97 5.40
CA THR A 299 -38.61 -9.12 4.64
C THR A 299 -37.42 -10.02 4.34
N SER A 300 -37.37 -11.18 4.99
CA SER A 300 -36.47 -12.28 4.63
C SER A 300 -37.06 -13.05 3.45
N THR A 301 -36.29 -13.21 2.38
CA THR A 301 -36.50 -14.23 1.35
C THR A 301 -35.45 -15.31 1.50
#